data_AF-A0A7S1RAI6-F1
#
_entry.id   AF-A0A7S1RAI6-F1
#
_cell.length_a   1.000
_cell.length_b   1.000
_cell.length_c   1.000
_cell.angle_alpha   90.00
_cell.angle_beta   90.00
_cell.angle_gamma   90.00
#
_symmetry.space_group_name_H-M   'P 1'
#
loop_
_entity.id
_entity.type
_entity.pdbx_description
1 polymer ?
#
loop_
_entity_poly.entity_id
_entity_poly.type
_entity_poly.pdbx_seq_one_letter_code
_entity_poly.pdbx_strand_id
1 'polypeptide(L)'
;MSSTLSVDYLVEYQAFVDFYPIHRTCLAPLCTTWFGPQRARVTPALINRFDWIVGHQGMGNDGLAIPRKRRGPDPDTVFASPDKVQKVLEHAKRSFDASRSNRTLVLSGGPELTASEALCGTAGQSGNSSACEDTMGKLRTYFRAVFFEGKDLEMEGLFAYPGGLTEMYFRGGVMEFAVAAIAAASTSAASKPRSVLAAWGSVWSYVEHIEEGKLLLYSTRFRAWDVMKLEAGKNRRSARAWSSTSAAHQAGVEVRSIPAQSWWGELAQYRFLLSPLGTSIYSPKTVEALMVLTIPIVTRGPFMVHDDMVKYGFPIIVLDEWDEITDTKLNQWWNELSTRLVSFRRNCLTAEAYWQLMISTDHRCQ
;
A
#
# COMPACT_ATOMS: atom_id res chain seq x y z
N MET A 1 -12.45 29.65 10.46
CA MET A 1 -11.24 30.47 10.64
C MET A 1 -10.08 29.71 10.01
N SER A 2 -9.47 30.24 8.95
CA SER A 2 -8.30 29.63 8.33
C SER A 2 -7.07 30.12 9.09
N SER A 3 -6.55 29.32 10.03
CA SER A 3 -5.23 29.59 10.59
C SER A 3 -4.21 29.33 9.48
N THR A 4 -3.50 30.37 9.07
CA THR A 4 -2.32 30.21 8.21
C THR A 4 -1.30 29.38 8.98
N LEU A 5 -0.97 28.19 8.45
CA LEU A 5 0.12 27.38 8.99
C LEU A 5 1.44 28.14 8.88
N SER A 6 2.34 27.95 9.85
CA SER A 6 3.68 28.53 9.79
C SER A 6 4.46 27.94 8.61
N VAL A 7 5.43 28.71 8.11
CA VAL A 7 6.37 28.23 7.07
C VAL A 7 7.15 27.03 7.59
N ASP A 8 7.56 27.05 8.85
CA ASP A 8 8.31 25.98 9.51
C ASP A 8 7.55 24.65 9.49
N TYR A 9 6.25 24.68 9.80
CA TYR A 9 5.41 23.48 9.74
C TYR A 9 5.39 22.83 8.36
N LEU A 10 5.29 23.64 7.29
CA LEU A 10 5.28 23.10 5.93
C LEU A 10 6.64 22.52 5.51
N VAL A 11 7.73 23.06 6.04
CA VAL A 11 9.08 22.53 5.83
C VAL A 11 9.22 21.18 6.53
N GLU A 12 8.80 21.08 7.79
CA GLU A 12 8.81 19.83 8.56
C GLU A 12 7.92 18.77 7.91
N TYR A 13 6.73 19.15 7.45
CA TYR A 13 5.82 18.27 6.73
C TYR A 13 6.44 17.71 5.45
N GLN A 14 7.12 18.56 4.68
CA GLN A 14 7.81 18.12 3.48
C GLN A 14 8.95 17.14 3.83
N ALA A 15 9.74 17.44 4.86
CA ALA A 15 10.81 16.55 5.31
C ALA A 15 10.28 15.18 5.76
N PHE A 16 9.12 15.14 6.45
CA PHE A 16 8.45 13.91 6.83
C PHE A 16 8.06 13.06 5.61
N VAL A 17 7.38 13.66 4.62
CA VAL A 17 6.92 12.92 3.43
C VAL A 17 8.06 12.51 2.50
N ASP A 18 9.20 13.20 2.55
CA ASP A 18 10.40 12.87 1.78
C ASP A 18 11.25 11.78 2.44
N PHE A 19 11.20 11.67 3.78
CA PHE A 19 11.92 10.64 4.50
C PHE A 19 11.21 9.29 4.44
N TYR A 20 9.90 9.27 4.63
CA TYR A 20 9.11 8.03 4.70
C TYR A 20 8.59 7.59 3.32
N PRO A 21 8.23 6.30 3.14
CA PRO A 21 7.78 5.78 1.85
C PRO A 21 6.34 6.23 1.55
N ILE A 22 6.13 7.52 1.30
CA ILE A 22 4.85 8.05 0.85
C ILE A 22 4.69 7.73 -0.64
N HIS A 23 3.79 6.81 -0.96
CA HIS A 23 3.58 6.38 -2.34
C HIS A 23 2.37 7.02 -3.02
N ARG A 24 1.44 7.58 -2.23
CA ARG A 24 0.18 8.12 -2.75
C ARG A 24 -0.11 9.50 -2.18
N THR A 25 -0.33 10.45 -3.08
CA THR A 25 -0.90 11.77 -2.79
C THR A 25 -2.28 11.84 -3.43
N CYS A 26 -3.34 11.91 -2.63
CA CYS A 26 -4.67 12.09 -3.19
C CYS A 26 -4.94 13.58 -3.42
N LEU A 27 -5.07 13.95 -4.69
CA LEU A 27 -5.38 15.31 -5.13
C LEU A 27 -6.86 15.49 -5.51
N ALA A 28 -7.64 14.42 -5.42
CA ALA A 28 -9.07 14.48 -5.69
C ALA A 28 -9.76 15.43 -4.69
N PRO A 29 -10.74 16.25 -5.15
CA PRO A 29 -11.49 17.16 -4.27
C PRO A 29 -12.07 16.47 -3.03
N LEU A 30 -12.55 15.22 -3.19
CA LEU A 30 -13.09 14.42 -2.08
C LEU A 30 -12.07 14.21 -0.96
N CYS A 31 -10.79 14.00 -1.29
CA CYS A 31 -9.73 13.85 -0.30
C CYS A 31 -9.46 15.16 0.43
N THR A 32 -9.56 16.30 -0.26
CA THR A 32 -9.49 17.62 0.40
C THR A 32 -10.66 17.84 1.36
N THR A 33 -11.87 17.41 0.99
CA THR A 33 -13.05 17.50 1.85
C THR A 33 -12.91 16.66 3.12
N TRP A 34 -12.39 15.43 2.99
CA TRP A 34 -12.34 14.49 4.13
C TRP A 34 -11.10 14.65 5.00
N PHE A 35 -9.95 14.95 4.41
CA PHE A 35 -8.66 14.98 5.10
C PHE A 35 -8.07 16.39 5.23
N GLY A 36 -8.71 17.39 4.62
CA GLY A 36 -8.18 18.74 4.51
C GLY A 36 -7.24 18.91 3.31
N PRO A 37 -6.76 20.16 3.08
CA PRO A 37 -5.94 20.48 1.91
C PRO A 37 -4.59 19.77 1.96
N GLN A 38 -4.02 19.53 0.77
CA GLN A 38 -2.66 19.01 0.62
C GLN A 38 -1.67 19.88 1.39
N ARG A 39 -0.74 19.23 2.10
CA ARG A 39 0.30 19.92 2.87
C ARG A 39 1.69 19.77 2.25
N ALA A 40 1.94 18.65 1.56
CA ALA A 40 3.16 18.48 0.78
C ALA A 40 3.25 19.56 -0.33
N ARG A 41 4.37 20.28 -0.37
CA ARG A 41 4.61 21.38 -1.35
C ARG A 41 5.12 20.86 -2.68
N VAL A 42 5.78 19.72 -2.67
CA VAL A 42 6.28 19.02 -3.86
C VAL A 42 5.92 17.54 -3.78
N THR A 43 6.06 16.85 -4.91
CA THR A 43 5.91 15.39 -4.97
C THR A 43 6.83 14.71 -3.97
N PRO A 44 6.34 13.75 -3.14
CA PRO A 44 7.16 13.04 -2.18
C PRO A 44 8.40 12.40 -2.82
N ALA A 45 9.51 12.39 -2.09
CA ALA A 45 10.81 11.95 -2.60
C ALA A 45 10.79 10.57 -3.28
N LEU A 46 10.05 9.58 -2.75
CA LEU A 46 9.92 8.25 -3.35
C LEU A 46 9.39 8.33 -4.79
N ILE A 47 8.29 9.07 -4.99
CA ILE A 47 7.65 9.22 -6.30
C ILE A 47 8.47 10.14 -7.21
N ASN A 48 9.14 11.15 -6.65
CA ASN A 48 9.98 12.07 -7.39
C ASN A 48 11.29 11.44 -7.92
N ARG A 49 11.61 10.20 -7.53
CA ARG A 49 12.78 9.45 -8.04
C ARG A 49 12.57 8.83 -9.42
N PHE A 50 11.32 8.58 -9.80
CA PHE A 50 11.01 8.03 -11.10
C PHE A 50 11.31 9.03 -12.20
N ASP A 51 11.90 8.56 -13.30
CA ASP A 51 12.17 9.42 -14.45
C ASP A 51 10.85 9.82 -15.09
N TRP A 52 9.93 8.86 -15.23
CA TRP A 52 8.62 9.06 -15.84
C TRP A 52 7.48 8.72 -14.88
N ILE A 53 6.42 9.54 -14.92
CA ILE A 53 5.15 9.30 -14.22
C ILE A 53 3.99 9.40 -15.23
N VAL A 54 3.18 8.35 -15.34
CA VAL A 54 2.14 8.19 -16.37
C VAL A 54 0.76 7.98 -15.75
N GLY A 55 -0.25 8.77 -16.15
CA GLY A 55 -1.66 8.45 -15.86
C GLY A 55 -2.21 8.72 -14.45
N HIS A 56 -1.46 9.36 -13.55
CA HIS A 56 -1.99 9.73 -12.23
C HIS A 56 -2.83 11.01 -12.29
N GLN A 57 -4.16 10.86 -12.18
CA GLN A 57 -5.11 11.98 -12.10
C GLN A 57 -4.76 12.88 -10.90
N GLY A 58 -4.61 14.17 -11.17
CA GLY A 58 -4.18 15.18 -10.18
C GLY A 58 -2.77 15.72 -10.41
N MET A 59 -1.88 15.00 -11.09
CA MET A 59 -0.55 15.51 -11.46
C MET A 59 -0.50 16.18 -12.85
N GLY A 60 -1.65 16.33 -13.51
CA GLY A 60 -1.82 16.98 -14.81
C GLY A 60 -2.87 16.26 -15.67
N ASN A 61 -3.66 17.02 -16.43
CA ASN A 61 -4.78 16.47 -17.23
C ASN A 61 -4.37 15.76 -18.53
N ASP A 62 -3.08 15.76 -18.90
CA ASP A 62 -2.65 15.40 -20.26
C ASP A 62 -2.00 14.01 -20.38
N GLY A 63 -2.40 13.05 -19.56
CA GLY A 63 -2.07 11.62 -19.75
C GLY A 63 -0.61 11.21 -19.49
N LEU A 64 0.30 12.15 -19.33
CA LEU A 64 1.71 11.98 -18.98
C LEU A 64 2.16 13.14 -18.09
N ALA A 65 2.07 12.99 -16.77
CA ALA A 65 2.57 13.97 -15.82
C ALA A 65 4.08 13.73 -15.60
N ILE A 66 4.89 13.90 -16.64
CA ILE A 66 6.35 13.68 -16.55
C ILE A 66 6.97 14.82 -15.73
N PRO A 67 7.60 14.56 -14.57
CA PRO A 67 8.38 15.57 -13.87
C PRO A 67 9.40 16.18 -14.84
N ARG A 68 9.39 17.51 -15.01
CA ARG A 68 10.18 18.21 -16.04
C ARG A 68 11.68 17.91 -16.03
N LYS A 69 12.24 17.45 -14.91
CA LYS A 69 13.69 17.37 -14.68
C LYS A 69 14.40 16.19 -15.35
N ARG A 70 13.71 15.15 -15.83
CA ARG A 70 14.34 13.94 -16.41
C ARG A 70 13.66 13.44 -17.71
N ARG A 71 13.44 14.38 -18.64
CA ARG A 71 12.82 14.11 -19.96
C ARG A 71 13.79 13.46 -20.96
N GLY A 72 14.45 12.37 -20.56
CA GLY A 72 15.10 11.50 -21.54
C GLY A 72 14.04 10.76 -22.36
N PRO A 73 14.28 10.48 -23.65
CA PRO A 73 13.39 9.61 -24.46
C PRO A 73 13.38 8.16 -23.97
N ASP A 74 14.40 7.79 -23.18
CA ASP A 74 14.64 6.43 -22.70
C ASP A 74 14.90 6.43 -21.16
N PRO A 75 13.85 6.29 -20.33
CA PRO A 75 13.95 6.34 -18.87
C PRO A 75 14.53 5.05 -18.28
N ASP A 76 15.15 5.12 -17.11
CA ASP A 76 15.54 3.92 -16.36
C ASP A 76 14.36 3.40 -15.51
N THR A 77 13.47 4.31 -15.10
CA THR A 77 12.37 4.00 -14.18
C THR A 77 11.07 4.69 -14.59
N VAL A 78 9.97 3.92 -14.57
CA VAL A 78 8.64 4.38 -14.95
C VAL A 78 7.65 4.05 -13.84
N PHE A 79 6.89 5.05 -13.38
CA PHE A 79 5.73 4.89 -12.51
C PHE A 79 4.47 5.16 -13.32
N ALA A 80 3.51 4.25 -13.32
CA ALA A 80 2.32 4.40 -14.15
C ALA A 80 1.07 3.83 -13.48
N SER A 81 -0.09 4.42 -13.78
CA SER A 81 -1.36 3.78 -13.44
C SER A 81 -1.53 2.48 -14.25
N PRO A 82 -2.08 1.40 -13.66
CA PRO A 82 -2.30 0.12 -14.34
C PRO A 82 -3.05 0.21 -15.67
N ASP A 83 -4.01 1.12 -15.81
CA ASP A 83 -4.78 1.31 -17.04
C ASP A 83 -3.96 1.92 -18.20
N LYS A 84 -2.67 2.23 -17.96
CA LYS A 84 -1.75 2.81 -18.94
C LYS A 84 -0.70 1.84 -19.48
N VAL A 85 -0.73 0.56 -19.11
CA VAL A 85 0.23 -0.46 -19.58
C VAL A 85 0.42 -0.41 -21.10
N GLN A 86 -0.67 -0.40 -21.87
CA GLN A 86 -0.59 -0.37 -23.33
C GLN A 86 0.06 0.92 -23.87
N LYS A 87 -0.23 2.07 -23.25
CA LYS A 87 0.41 3.35 -23.64
C LYS A 87 1.90 3.37 -23.34
N VAL A 88 2.31 2.78 -22.21
CA VAL A 88 3.72 2.62 -21.86
C VAL A 88 4.42 1.74 -22.90
N LEU A 89 3.82 0.60 -23.28
CA LEU A 89 4.35 -0.30 -24.30
C LEU A 89 4.47 0.36 -25.69
N GLU A 90 3.42 1.05 -26.12
CA GLU A 90 3.43 1.80 -27.38
C GLU A 90 4.54 2.85 -27.42
N HIS A 91 4.77 3.53 -26.29
CA HIS A 91 5.86 4.50 -26.20
C HIS A 91 7.22 3.82 -26.21
N ALA A 92 7.40 2.77 -25.40
CA ALA A 92 8.64 2.02 -25.32
C ALA A 92 9.09 1.52 -26.70
N LYS A 93 8.14 0.98 -27.49
CA LYS A 93 8.39 0.53 -28.86
C LYS A 93 8.91 1.62 -29.80
N ARG A 94 8.51 2.87 -29.58
CA ARG A 94 8.90 3.99 -30.45
C ARG A 94 10.20 4.66 -30.00
N SER A 95 10.48 4.65 -28.70
CA SER A 95 11.46 5.57 -28.11
C SER A 95 12.54 4.90 -27.25
N PHE A 96 12.30 3.69 -26.74
CA PHE A 96 13.26 3.04 -25.84
C PHE A 96 14.26 2.22 -26.65
N ASP A 97 15.50 2.17 -26.17
CA ASP A 97 16.49 1.23 -26.68
C ASP A 97 16.11 -0.18 -26.22
N ALA A 98 15.66 -1.02 -27.16
CA ALA A 98 15.28 -2.41 -26.92
C ALA A 98 16.46 -3.33 -26.57
N SER A 99 17.72 -2.90 -26.79
CA SER A 99 18.90 -3.65 -26.35
C SER A 99 19.14 -3.52 -24.83
N ARG A 100 18.54 -2.50 -24.22
CA ARG A 100 18.51 -2.32 -22.77
C ARG A 100 17.21 -2.91 -22.25
N SER A 101 17.28 -3.78 -21.26
CA SER A 101 16.11 -4.27 -20.54
C SER A 101 16.20 -4.02 -19.05
N ASN A 102 17.25 -3.36 -18.55
CA ASN A 102 17.51 -3.16 -17.12
C ASN A 102 16.63 -2.09 -16.44
N ARG A 103 15.49 -1.71 -17.04
CA ARG A 103 14.56 -0.72 -16.51
C ARG A 103 13.62 -1.32 -15.48
N THR A 104 13.03 -0.47 -14.65
CA THR A 104 11.95 -0.84 -13.73
C THR A 104 10.65 -0.14 -14.12
N LEU A 105 9.55 -0.89 -14.20
CA LEU A 105 8.20 -0.36 -14.30
C LEU A 105 7.46 -0.61 -12.98
N VAL A 106 6.79 0.40 -12.45
CA VAL A 106 5.92 0.29 -11.27
C VAL A 106 4.52 0.68 -11.69
N LEU A 107 3.58 -0.23 -11.48
CA LEU A 107 2.16 -0.09 -11.78
C LEU A 107 1.40 0.03 -10.47
N SER A 108 1.03 1.27 -10.14
CA SER A 108 0.36 1.62 -8.88
C SER A 108 -0.55 2.82 -9.10
N GLY A 109 -1.56 2.96 -8.23
CA GLY A 109 -2.52 4.04 -8.24
C GLY A 109 -3.41 4.13 -9.48
N GLY A 110 -4.29 5.13 -9.53
CA GLY A 110 -5.35 5.20 -10.55
C GLY A 110 -6.55 4.29 -10.22
N PRO A 111 -7.32 3.81 -11.22
CA PRO A 111 -8.31 2.76 -10.97
C PRO A 111 -7.56 1.54 -10.41
N GLU A 112 -8.04 1.00 -9.29
CA GLU A 112 -7.42 -0.14 -8.61
C GLU A 112 -7.68 -1.41 -9.42
N LEU A 113 -7.01 -1.53 -10.58
CA LEU A 113 -7.00 -2.73 -11.41
C LEU A 113 -6.03 -3.74 -10.80
N THR A 114 -6.36 -5.01 -10.94
CA THR A 114 -5.42 -6.10 -10.65
C THR A 114 -4.43 -6.29 -11.80
N ALA A 115 -3.36 -7.04 -11.56
CA ALA A 115 -2.39 -7.38 -12.60
C ALA A 115 -3.04 -8.17 -13.74
N SER A 116 -3.91 -9.12 -13.43
CA SER A 116 -4.68 -9.86 -14.44
C SER A 116 -5.52 -8.95 -15.32
N GLU A 117 -6.26 -7.98 -14.76
CA GLU A 117 -7.09 -7.09 -15.57
C GLU A 117 -6.24 -6.18 -16.47
N ALA A 118 -5.14 -5.62 -15.93
CA ALA A 118 -4.29 -4.70 -16.69
C ALA A 118 -3.46 -5.38 -17.78
N LEU A 119 -3.01 -6.61 -17.55
CA LEU A 119 -2.12 -7.35 -18.47
C LEU A 119 -2.89 -8.20 -19.48
N CYS A 120 -3.98 -8.83 -19.06
CA CYS A 120 -4.77 -9.74 -19.89
C CYS A 120 -5.95 -9.04 -20.60
N GLY A 121 -6.29 -7.81 -20.18
CA GLY A 121 -7.45 -7.07 -20.65
C GLY A 121 -8.78 -7.66 -20.13
N THR A 122 -9.90 -7.30 -20.77
CA THR A 122 -11.24 -7.80 -20.38
C THR A 122 -11.40 -9.31 -20.56
N ALA A 123 -10.51 -9.96 -21.32
CA ALA A 123 -10.44 -11.41 -21.45
C ALA A 123 -9.80 -12.11 -20.23
N GLY A 124 -9.19 -11.35 -19.29
CA GLY A 124 -8.60 -11.89 -18.07
C GLY A 124 -9.60 -12.61 -17.16
N GLN A 125 -10.89 -12.29 -17.25
CA GLN A 125 -11.94 -12.97 -16.48
C GLN A 125 -12.20 -14.41 -16.96
N SER A 126 -11.78 -14.78 -18.19
CA SER A 126 -11.99 -16.13 -18.74
C SER A 126 -10.76 -17.04 -18.66
N GLY A 127 -9.73 -16.66 -17.88
CA GLY A 127 -8.52 -17.48 -17.72
C GLY A 127 -7.63 -17.56 -18.96
N ASN A 128 -7.68 -16.57 -19.86
CA ASN A 128 -6.83 -16.55 -21.04
C ASN A 128 -5.39 -16.13 -20.67
N SER A 129 -4.59 -17.08 -20.17
CA SER A 129 -3.19 -16.86 -19.77
C SER A 129 -2.32 -16.31 -20.91
N SER A 130 -2.62 -16.67 -22.16
CA SER A 130 -1.83 -16.26 -23.33
C SER A 130 -1.77 -14.74 -23.51
N ALA A 131 -2.87 -14.01 -23.26
CA ALA A 131 -2.89 -12.56 -23.40
C ALA A 131 -2.02 -11.86 -22.33
N CYS A 132 -2.02 -12.40 -21.11
CA CYS A 132 -1.18 -11.92 -20.02
C CYS A 132 0.31 -12.13 -20.34
N GLU A 133 0.64 -13.35 -20.78
CA GLU A 133 1.98 -13.76 -21.18
C GLU A 133 2.49 -12.92 -22.35
N ASP A 134 1.66 -12.64 -23.36
CA ASP A 134 1.99 -11.78 -24.49
C ASP A 134 2.32 -10.34 -24.04
N THR A 135 1.48 -9.76 -23.17
CA THR A 135 1.72 -8.40 -22.65
C THR A 135 2.98 -8.35 -21.80
N MET A 136 3.20 -9.33 -20.93
CA MET A 136 4.40 -9.39 -20.10
C MET A 136 5.66 -9.70 -20.91
N GLY A 137 5.60 -10.53 -21.94
CA GLY A 137 6.70 -10.74 -22.88
C GLY A 137 7.12 -9.44 -23.58
N LYS A 138 6.14 -8.63 -24.00
CA LYS A 138 6.40 -7.27 -24.54
C LYS A 138 7.01 -6.33 -23.50
N LEU A 139 6.52 -6.35 -22.25
CA LEU A 139 7.09 -5.53 -21.18
C LEU A 139 8.54 -5.95 -20.87
N ARG A 140 8.80 -7.25 -20.80
CA ARG A 140 10.14 -7.82 -20.53
C ARG A 140 11.18 -7.50 -21.61
N THR A 141 10.74 -7.11 -22.80
CA THR A 141 11.65 -6.57 -23.83
C THR A 141 12.33 -5.28 -23.35
N TYR A 142 11.65 -4.47 -22.54
CA TYR A 142 12.13 -3.15 -22.13
C TYR A 142 12.43 -3.03 -20.62
N PHE A 143 11.78 -3.86 -19.80
CA PHE A 143 11.82 -3.79 -18.34
C PHE A 143 12.26 -5.12 -17.74
N ARG A 144 13.20 -5.07 -16.80
CA ARG A 144 13.73 -6.25 -16.08
C ARG A 144 12.75 -6.67 -15.00
N ALA A 145 12.11 -5.68 -14.39
CA ALA A 145 11.16 -5.87 -13.32
C ALA A 145 9.92 -5.01 -13.54
N VAL A 146 8.75 -5.62 -13.36
CA VAL A 146 7.44 -4.97 -13.34
C VAL A 146 6.85 -5.16 -11.95
N PHE A 147 6.76 -4.09 -11.17
CA PHE A 147 6.11 -4.10 -9.87
C PHE A 147 4.65 -3.71 -10.01
N PHE A 148 3.76 -4.37 -9.26
CA PHE A 148 2.33 -4.16 -9.36
C PHE A 148 1.69 -4.08 -7.97
N GLU A 149 0.96 -3.00 -7.68
CA GLU A 149 0.28 -2.79 -6.37
C GLU A 149 -0.79 -3.86 -6.13
N GLY A 150 -1.53 -4.19 -7.18
CA GLY A 150 -2.56 -5.22 -7.18
C GLY A 150 -2.19 -6.55 -7.80
N LYS A 151 -1.05 -7.14 -7.40
CA LYS A 151 -0.59 -8.44 -7.93
C LYS A 151 -1.51 -9.60 -7.48
N ASP A 152 -2.17 -10.22 -8.45
CA ASP A 152 -3.07 -11.37 -8.30
C ASP A 152 -2.68 -12.57 -9.19
N LEU A 153 -1.54 -12.48 -9.89
CA LEU A 153 -1.00 -13.54 -10.74
C LEU A 153 0.48 -13.76 -10.42
N GLU A 154 0.92 -15.02 -10.52
CA GLU A 154 2.34 -15.37 -10.50
C GLU A 154 2.87 -15.42 -11.92
N MET A 155 3.86 -14.57 -12.23
CA MET A 155 4.50 -14.54 -13.54
C MET A 155 5.94 -14.09 -13.43
N GLU A 156 6.83 -14.67 -14.24
CA GLU A 156 8.24 -14.29 -14.26
C GLU A 156 8.41 -12.81 -14.61
N GLY A 157 9.16 -12.08 -13.78
CA GLY A 157 9.41 -10.64 -13.93
C GLY A 157 8.29 -9.75 -13.39
N LEU A 158 7.21 -10.32 -12.86
CA LEU A 158 6.13 -9.60 -12.17
C LEU A 158 6.29 -9.72 -10.65
N PHE A 159 6.37 -8.57 -9.97
CA PHE A 159 6.64 -8.47 -8.54
C PHE A 159 5.53 -7.68 -7.83
N ALA A 160 5.25 -7.97 -6.57
CA ALA A 160 4.36 -7.11 -5.79
C ALA A 160 5.04 -5.77 -5.50
N TYR A 161 4.38 -4.66 -5.77
CA TYR A 161 4.81 -3.34 -5.32
C TYR A 161 4.49 -3.19 -3.83
N PRO A 162 5.49 -3.03 -2.93
CA PRO A 162 5.21 -2.82 -1.52
C PRO A 162 4.54 -1.46 -1.34
N GLY A 163 3.26 -1.48 -0.97
CA GLY A 163 2.51 -0.26 -0.66
C GLY A 163 3.17 0.50 0.50
N GLY A 164 3.29 1.81 0.33
CA GLY A 164 3.81 2.71 1.34
C GLY A 164 2.72 3.34 2.21
N LEU A 165 3.06 4.49 2.77
CA LEU A 165 2.12 5.38 3.45
C LEU A 165 1.37 6.27 2.43
N THR A 166 0.24 6.83 2.85
CA THR A 166 -0.58 7.76 2.05
C THR A 166 -0.59 9.14 2.69
N GLU A 167 -0.15 10.17 1.96
CA GLU A 167 0.05 11.54 2.49
C GLU A 167 -1.21 12.09 3.17
N MET A 168 -2.39 11.83 2.62
CA MET A 168 -3.64 12.42 3.12
C MET A 168 -3.97 12.02 4.56
N TYR A 169 -3.48 10.87 5.05
CA TYR A 169 -3.69 10.44 6.44
C TYR A 169 -2.84 11.20 7.46
N PHE A 170 -1.90 12.03 7.02
CA PHE A 170 -1.08 12.88 7.88
C PHE A 170 -1.56 14.33 7.92
N ARG A 171 -2.57 14.68 7.13
CA ARG A 171 -3.14 16.04 7.10
C ARG A 171 -3.91 16.32 8.40
N GLY A 172 -4.30 17.59 8.59
CA GLY A 172 -5.09 18.00 9.76
C GLY A 172 -4.34 17.90 11.10
N GLY A 173 -3.01 18.03 11.09
CA GLY A 173 -2.17 17.96 12.28
C GLY A 173 -1.84 16.53 12.75
N VAL A 174 -2.15 15.50 11.94
CA VAL A 174 -1.90 14.10 12.31
C VAL A 174 -0.41 13.75 12.26
N MET A 175 0.37 14.41 11.40
CA MET A 175 1.80 14.18 11.26
C MET A 175 2.54 14.33 12.60
N GLU A 176 2.23 15.35 13.39
CA GLU A 176 2.88 15.64 14.66
C GLU A 176 2.72 14.48 15.65
N PHE A 177 1.51 13.92 15.71
CA PHE A 177 1.23 12.74 16.53
C PHE A 177 1.94 11.49 15.99
N ALA A 178 2.04 11.34 14.67
CA ALA A 178 2.78 10.26 14.05
C ALA A 178 4.27 10.33 14.40
N VAL A 179 4.91 11.49 14.20
CA VAL A 179 6.33 11.71 14.50
C VAL A 179 6.63 11.41 15.97
N ALA A 180 5.82 11.93 16.89
CA ALA A 180 6.00 11.68 18.32
C ALA A 180 5.86 10.19 18.67
N ALA A 181 4.84 9.51 18.16
CA ALA A 181 4.62 8.09 18.42
C ALA A 181 5.70 7.20 17.81
N ILE A 182 6.16 7.49 16.59
CA ILE A 182 7.25 6.76 15.93
C ILE A 182 8.54 6.88 16.76
N ALA A 183 8.87 8.09 17.22
CA ALA A 183 10.05 8.33 18.03
C ALA A 183 9.99 7.60 19.38
N ALA A 184 8.82 7.59 20.03
CA ALA A 184 8.63 6.96 21.34
C ALA A 184 8.41 5.43 21.29
N ALA A 185 8.08 4.86 20.12
CA ALA A 185 7.74 3.45 20.00
C ALA A 185 8.91 2.53 20.40
N SER A 186 8.58 1.49 21.17
CA SER A 186 9.50 0.46 21.65
C SER A 186 8.82 -0.91 21.66
N THR A 187 9.59 -2.00 21.56
CA THR A 187 9.12 -3.39 21.66
C THR A 187 9.12 -3.92 23.09
N SER A 188 9.46 -3.11 24.08
CA SER A 188 9.43 -3.53 25.49
C SER A 188 8.02 -3.89 25.95
N ALA A 189 7.92 -4.79 26.94
CA ALA A 189 6.62 -5.15 27.52
C ALA A 189 5.88 -3.93 28.12
N ALA A 190 6.62 -2.96 28.68
CA ALA A 190 6.04 -1.74 29.25
C ALA A 190 5.43 -0.81 28.19
N SER A 191 6.04 -0.74 27.00
CA SER A 191 5.53 0.06 25.87
C SER A 191 4.46 -0.68 25.06
N LYS A 192 4.37 -2.01 25.20
CA LYS A 192 3.41 -2.89 24.52
C LYS A 192 2.49 -3.61 25.51
N PRO A 193 1.74 -2.88 26.36
CA PRO A 193 0.91 -3.50 27.40
C PRO A 193 -0.30 -4.26 26.84
N ARG A 194 -0.66 -4.06 25.56
CA ARG A 194 -1.86 -4.63 24.94
C ARG A 194 -1.51 -5.64 23.86
N SER A 195 -2.38 -6.63 23.68
CA SER A 195 -2.14 -7.74 22.75
C SER A 195 -2.47 -7.34 21.31
N VAL A 196 -3.76 -7.33 20.93
CA VAL A 196 -4.19 -7.17 19.53
C VAL A 196 -5.19 -6.03 19.38
N LEU A 197 -4.89 -5.06 18.51
CA LEU A 197 -5.83 -4.01 18.12
C LEU A 197 -6.66 -4.44 16.90
N ALA A 198 -7.97 -4.24 16.97
CA ALA A 198 -8.90 -4.38 15.86
C ALA A 198 -9.60 -3.04 15.57
N ALA A 199 -8.98 -2.22 14.72
CA ALA A 199 -9.47 -0.87 14.40
C ALA A 199 -9.46 -0.59 12.89
N TRP A 200 -10.63 -0.77 12.27
CA TRP A 200 -10.91 -0.40 10.89
C TRP A 200 -12.29 0.24 10.79
N GLY A 201 -12.60 0.80 9.62
CA GLY A 201 -13.93 1.35 9.33
C GLY A 201 -14.17 2.78 9.83
N SER A 202 -13.31 3.38 10.64
CA SER A 202 -13.43 4.82 10.97
C SER A 202 -13.31 5.70 9.71
N VAL A 203 -12.39 5.31 8.83
CA VAL A 203 -12.27 5.85 7.48
C VAL A 203 -12.64 4.73 6.51
N TRP A 204 -13.51 5.04 5.54
CA TRP A 204 -14.05 4.05 4.59
C TRP A 204 -14.95 2.99 5.27
N SER A 205 -15.87 3.42 6.14
CA SER A 205 -16.85 2.53 6.80
C SER A 205 -17.71 1.75 5.80
N TYR A 206 -18.04 2.36 4.66
CA TYR A 206 -18.92 1.75 3.66
C TYR A 206 -18.40 0.43 3.11
N VAL A 207 -17.08 0.15 3.18
CA VAL A 207 -16.47 -1.06 2.62
C VAL A 207 -17.06 -2.32 3.25
N GLU A 208 -17.34 -2.29 4.54
CA GLU A 208 -17.93 -3.44 5.26
C GLU A 208 -19.38 -3.70 4.82
N HIS A 209 -20.06 -2.68 4.31
CA HIS A 209 -21.44 -2.72 3.81
C HIS A 209 -21.53 -3.03 2.32
N ILE A 210 -20.40 -3.29 1.64
CA ILE A 210 -20.40 -3.71 0.24
C ILE A 210 -20.88 -5.16 0.17
N GLU A 211 -22.07 -5.34 -0.39
CA GLU A 211 -22.74 -6.61 -0.61
C GLU A 211 -22.84 -6.90 -2.11
N GLU A 212 -22.81 -8.18 -2.47
CA GLU A 212 -22.85 -8.67 -3.87
C GLU A 212 -24.03 -8.11 -4.67
N GLY A 213 -25.21 -7.99 -4.04
CA GLY A 213 -26.42 -7.45 -4.68
C GLY A 213 -26.46 -5.93 -4.84
N LYS A 214 -25.61 -5.16 -4.14
CA LYS A 214 -25.67 -3.68 -4.11
C LYS A 214 -24.67 -2.99 -5.05
N LEU A 215 -23.64 -3.70 -5.52
CA LEU A 215 -22.67 -3.15 -6.48
C LEU A 215 -23.22 -3.01 -7.90
N LEU A 216 -24.21 -3.84 -8.25
CA LEU A 216 -24.82 -3.88 -9.59
C LEU A 216 -25.52 -2.56 -10.00
N LEU A 217 -25.83 -1.66 -9.06
CA LEU A 217 -26.56 -0.43 -9.36
C LEU A 217 -25.69 0.73 -9.85
N TYR A 218 -24.36 0.67 -9.67
CA TYR A 218 -23.48 1.81 -9.94
C TYR A 218 -22.48 1.60 -11.08
N SER A 219 -22.44 0.39 -11.66
CA SER A 219 -21.41 0.01 -12.61
C SER A 219 -22.02 -0.85 -13.73
N THR A 220 -22.17 -0.29 -14.94
CA THR A 220 -22.62 -1.05 -16.12
C THR A 220 -21.53 -1.98 -16.68
N ARG A 221 -20.35 -2.06 -16.03
CA ARG A 221 -19.26 -2.97 -16.37
C ARG A 221 -18.68 -3.50 -15.07
N PHE A 222 -18.96 -4.75 -14.69
CA PHE A 222 -18.31 -5.42 -13.57
C PHE A 222 -16.79 -5.39 -13.78
N ARG A 223 -16.07 -4.50 -13.08
CA ARG A 223 -14.60 -4.38 -13.17
C ARG A 223 -13.96 -5.21 -12.07
N ALA A 224 -12.69 -5.61 -12.19
CA ALA A 224 -12.03 -6.33 -11.09
C ALA A 224 -12.00 -5.51 -9.80
N TRP A 225 -12.09 -4.18 -9.91
CA TRP A 225 -12.29 -3.30 -8.75
C TRP A 225 -13.53 -3.64 -7.91
N ASP A 226 -14.63 -4.05 -8.53
CA ASP A 226 -15.85 -4.43 -7.82
C ASP A 226 -15.63 -5.75 -7.07
N VAL A 227 -14.91 -6.70 -7.68
CA VAL A 227 -14.48 -7.95 -7.04
C VAL A 227 -13.56 -7.67 -5.85
N MET A 228 -12.55 -6.82 -6.01
CA MET A 228 -11.65 -6.42 -4.92
C MET A 228 -12.41 -5.83 -3.73
N LYS A 229 -13.36 -4.94 -3.98
CA LYS A 229 -14.20 -4.36 -2.94
C LYS A 229 -15.12 -5.36 -2.27
N LEU A 230 -15.66 -6.31 -3.02
CA LEU A 230 -16.46 -7.41 -2.47
C LEU A 230 -15.61 -8.26 -1.53
N GLU A 231 -14.41 -8.65 -1.97
CA GLU A 231 -13.48 -9.42 -1.16
C GLU A 231 -13.02 -8.65 0.08
N ALA A 232 -12.74 -7.36 -0.05
CA ALA A 232 -12.45 -6.50 1.09
C ALA A 232 -13.63 -6.40 2.08
N GLY A 233 -14.86 -6.28 1.59
CA GLY A 233 -16.07 -6.27 2.40
C GLY A 233 -16.28 -7.60 3.13
N LYS A 234 -16.15 -8.73 2.42
CA LYS A 234 -16.20 -10.08 3.00
C LYS A 234 -15.13 -10.24 4.08
N ASN A 235 -13.90 -9.82 3.78
CA ASN A 235 -12.77 -9.92 4.68
C ASN A 235 -12.97 -9.13 5.97
N ARG A 236 -13.43 -7.87 5.87
CA ARG A 236 -13.74 -7.03 7.04
C ARG A 236 -14.88 -7.60 7.89
N ARG A 237 -15.95 -8.10 7.25
CA ARG A 237 -17.06 -8.74 7.96
C ARG A 237 -16.62 -10.02 8.68
N SER A 238 -15.80 -10.85 8.04
CA SER A 238 -15.21 -12.04 8.66
C SER A 238 -14.34 -11.66 9.86
N ALA A 239 -13.45 -10.69 9.71
CA ALA A 239 -12.62 -10.16 10.79
C ALA A 239 -13.48 -9.62 11.95
N ARG A 240 -14.60 -8.95 11.63
CA ARG A 240 -15.54 -8.40 12.61
C ARG A 240 -16.26 -9.50 13.37
N ALA A 241 -16.80 -10.48 12.66
CA ALA A 241 -17.47 -11.63 13.23
C ALA A 241 -16.52 -12.39 14.17
N TRP A 242 -15.31 -12.70 13.72
CA TRP A 242 -14.29 -13.35 14.53
C TRP A 242 -13.90 -12.52 15.76
N SER A 243 -13.68 -11.21 15.61
CA SER A 243 -13.30 -10.32 16.73
C SER A 243 -14.33 -10.22 17.86
N SER A 244 -15.55 -10.70 17.62
CA SER A 244 -16.65 -10.75 18.61
C SER A 244 -16.77 -12.12 19.30
N THR A 245 -15.90 -13.08 18.97
CA THR A 245 -15.95 -14.43 19.56
C THR A 245 -15.22 -14.49 20.90
N SER A 246 -15.52 -15.50 21.72
CA SER A 246 -14.80 -15.77 22.96
C SER A 246 -13.31 -16.05 22.73
N ALA A 247 -12.96 -16.73 21.62
CA ALA A 247 -11.58 -17.00 21.25
C ALA A 247 -10.79 -15.70 20.99
N ALA A 248 -11.38 -14.74 20.27
CA ALA A 248 -10.75 -13.44 20.05
C ALA A 248 -10.56 -12.66 21.36
N HIS A 249 -11.54 -12.67 22.26
CA HIS A 249 -11.40 -12.05 23.58
C HIS A 249 -10.29 -12.71 24.41
N GLN A 250 -10.19 -14.05 24.40
CA GLN A 250 -9.12 -14.78 25.08
C GLN A 250 -7.73 -14.46 24.49
N ALA A 251 -7.64 -14.22 23.19
CA ALA A 251 -6.42 -13.75 22.52
C ALA A 251 -6.07 -12.27 22.82
N GLY A 252 -6.91 -11.56 23.59
CA GLY A 252 -6.71 -10.16 23.93
C GLY A 252 -7.00 -9.19 22.79
N VAL A 253 -7.95 -9.53 21.91
CA VAL A 253 -8.40 -8.66 20.82
C VAL A 253 -9.29 -7.54 21.38
N GLU A 254 -8.91 -6.30 21.06
CA GLU A 254 -9.65 -5.10 21.41
C GLU A 254 -10.18 -4.38 20.18
N VAL A 255 -11.50 -4.34 20.05
CA VAL A 255 -12.18 -3.64 18.96
C VAL A 255 -12.38 -2.17 19.31
N ARG A 256 -11.81 -1.25 18.52
CA ARG A 256 -11.89 0.19 18.80
C ARG A 256 -12.14 1.04 17.56
N SER A 257 -12.84 2.16 17.78
CA SER A 257 -12.85 3.31 16.87
C SER A 257 -11.95 4.38 17.46
N ILE A 258 -10.93 4.80 16.71
CA ILE A 258 -9.87 5.69 17.20
C ILE A 258 -9.85 6.95 16.31
N PRO A 259 -9.93 8.16 16.90
CA PRO A 259 -9.75 9.42 16.16
C PRO A 259 -8.37 9.51 15.50
N ALA A 260 -8.28 10.19 14.35
CA ALA A 260 -7.04 10.24 13.57
C ALA A 260 -5.84 10.80 14.37
N GLN A 261 -6.05 11.83 15.20
CA GLN A 261 -5.00 12.42 16.04
C GLN A 261 -4.51 11.47 17.15
N SER A 262 -5.35 10.53 17.59
CA SER A 262 -5.01 9.55 18.63
C SER A 262 -4.49 8.23 18.06
N TRP A 263 -4.64 8.01 16.75
CA TRP A 263 -4.34 6.74 16.07
C TRP A 263 -2.94 6.21 16.38
N TRP A 264 -1.92 7.04 16.16
CA TRP A 264 -0.53 6.63 16.26
C TRP A 264 -0.09 6.28 17.68
N GLY A 265 -0.48 7.09 18.65
CA GLY A 265 -0.18 6.84 20.06
C GLY A 265 -0.92 5.63 20.63
N GLU A 266 -2.14 5.38 20.16
CA GLU A 266 -2.90 4.17 20.52
C GLU A 266 -2.32 2.92 19.87
N LEU A 267 -2.05 2.95 18.55
CA LEU A 267 -1.46 1.83 17.81
C LEU A 267 -0.11 1.39 18.40
N ALA A 268 0.69 2.35 18.87
CA ALA A 268 1.99 2.09 19.48
C ALA A 268 1.94 1.24 20.76
N GLN A 269 0.78 1.11 21.42
CA GLN A 269 0.64 0.35 22.67
C GLN A 269 0.36 -1.14 22.48
N TYR A 270 0.14 -1.58 21.23
CA TYR A 270 -0.24 -2.97 20.92
C TYR A 270 0.92 -3.74 20.31
N ARG A 271 0.97 -5.03 20.61
CA ARG A 271 1.88 -5.97 19.94
C ARG A 271 1.45 -6.22 18.49
N PHE A 272 0.14 -6.34 18.27
CA PHE A 272 -0.43 -6.69 16.97
C PHE A 272 -1.53 -5.74 16.52
N LEU A 273 -1.70 -5.64 15.20
CA LEU A 273 -2.84 -4.97 14.56
C LEU A 273 -3.50 -5.94 13.59
N LEU A 274 -4.81 -6.19 13.75
CA LEU A 274 -5.60 -6.79 12.67
C LEU A 274 -5.74 -5.78 11.54
N SER A 275 -5.20 -6.10 10.37
CA SER A 275 -5.21 -5.26 9.17
C SER A 275 -5.97 -5.98 8.05
N PRO A 276 -7.32 -6.09 8.15
CA PRO A 276 -8.11 -6.66 7.06
C PRO A 276 -7.99 -5.81 5.80
N LEU A 277 -8.35 -6.40 4.66
CA LEU A 277 -8.22 -5.78 3.35
C LEU A 277 -8.90 -4.40 3.27
N GLY A 278 -8.24 -3.48 2.56
CA GLY A 278 -8.73 -2.14 2.23
C GLY A 278 -9.63 -2.14 0.99
N THR A 279 -10.08 -0.97 0.54
CA THR A 279 -10.61 -0.86 -0.83
C THR A 279 -9.56 -1.21 -1.87
N SER A 280 -8.29 -0.90 -1.55
CA SER A 280 -7.09 -1.38 -2.22
C SER A 280 -6.63 -2.72 -1.64
N ILE A 281 -5.83 -3.45 -2.42
CA ILE A 281 -5.17 -4.70 -1.99
C ILE A 281 -4.30 -4.45 -0.76
N TYR A 282 -3.70 -3.26 -0.69
CA TYR A 282 -2.87 -2.84 0.44
C TYR A 282 -3.61 -1.88 1.38
N SER A 283 -3.42 -2.06 2.69
CA SER A 283 -3.86 -1.10 3.71
C SER A 283 -2.65 -0.31 4.22
N PRO A 284 -2.67 1.04 4.15
CA PRO A 284 -1.60 1.87 4.74
C PRO A 284 -1.36 1.56 6.22
N LYS A 285 -2.37 1.04 6.93
CA LYS A 285 -2.27 0.60 8.32
C LYS A 285 -1.19 -0.46 8.54
N THR A 286 -0.90 -1.28 7.53
CA THR A 286 0.19 -2.27 7.59
C THR A 286 1.55 -1.56 7.75
N VAL A 287 1.84 -0.49 7.00
CA VAL A 287 3.06 0.31 7.23
C VAL A 287 2.96 1.10 8.52
N GLU A 288 1.81 1.72 8.81
CA GLU A 288 1.62 2.52 10.03
C GLU A 288 1.92 1.70 11.31
N ALA A 289 1.49 0.43 11.36
CA ALA A 289 1.79 -0.47 12.45
C ALA A 289 3.30 -0.72 12.60
N LEU A 290 3.97 -1.06 11.50
CA LEU A 290 5.41 -1.34 11.50
C LEU A 290 6.25 -0.11 11.91
N MET A 291 5.78 1.09 11.55
CA MET A 291 6.38 2.36 11.94
C MET A 291 6.39 2.60 13.46
N VAL A 292 5.39 2.07 14.17
CA VAL A 292 5.32 2.10 15.65
C VAL A 292 5.59 0.74 16.29
N LEU A 293 6.33 -0.12 15.57
CA LEU A 293 6.81 -1.42 16.07
C LEU A 293 5.66 -2.33 16.54
N THR A 294 4.54 -2.30 15.82
CA THR A 294 3.37 -3.17 15.97
C THR A 294 3.32 -4.12 14.76
N ILE A 295 3.13 -5.42 14.99
CA ILE A 295 3.13 -6.43 13.92
C ILE A 295 1.72 -6.48 13.30
N PRO A 296 1.55 -6.18 12.00
CA PRO A 296 0.27 -6.33 11.35
C PRO A 296 -0.02 -7.82 11.07
N ILE A 297 -1.25 -8.22 11.35
CA ILE A 297 -1.83 -9.51 11.00
C ILE A 297 -2.82 -9.28 9.87
N VAL A 298 -2.49 -9.82 8.71
CA VAL A 298 -3.30 -9.76 7.49
C VAL A 298 -3.80 -11.16 7.16
N THR A 299 -4.83 -11.23 6.32
CA THR A 299 -5.23 -12.46 5.65
C THR A 299 -4.71 -12.44 4.23
N ARG A 300 -4.42 -13.62 3.67
CA ARG A 300 -3.93 -13.77 2.30
C ARG A 300 -4.92 -13.19 1.29
N GLY A 301 -6.20 -13.46 1.49
CA GLY A 301 -7.24 -13.10 0.52
C GLY A 301 -6.94 -13.70 -0.86
N PRO A 302 -7.45 -13.11 -1.96
CA PRO A 302 -7.16 -13.59 -3.31
C PRO A 302 -5.85 -13.03 -3.90
N PHE A 303 -5.01 -12.35 -3.11
CA PHE A 303 -3.85 -11.60 -3.60
C PHE A 303 -2.54 -12.16 -3.06
N MET A 304 -1.52 -12.19 -3.92
CA MET A 304 -0.19 -12.71 -3.56
C MET A 304 0.71 -11.65 -2.92
N VAL A 305 0.23 -10.41 -2.81
CA VAL A 305 1.03 -9.27 -2.35
C VAL A 305 1.59 -9.49 -0.95
N HIS A 306 0.80 -10.04 -0.03
CA HIS A 306 1.26 -10.26 1.35
C HIS A 306 2.34 -11.35 1.44
N ASP A 307 2.23 -12.42 0.65
CA ASP A 307 3.27 -13.46 0.60
C ASP A 307 4.59 -12.88 0.04
N ASP A 308 4.50 -12.03 -0.99
CA ASP A 308 5.68 -11.34 -1.54
C ASP A 308 6.29 -10.34 -0.52
N MET A 309 5.48 -9.65 0.27
CA MET A 309 5.98 -8.80 1.35
C MET A 309 6.77 -9.60 2.40
N VAL A 310 6.30 -10.80 2.77
CA VAL A 310 7.06 -11.72 3.64
C VAL A 310 8.39 -12.11 2.97
N LYS A 311 8.39 -12.43 1.67
CA LYS A 311 9.63 -12.73 0.91
C LYS A 311 10.60 -11.54 0.90
N TYR A 312 10.09 -10.31 0.85
CA TYR A 312 10.88 -9.08 0.97
C TYR A 312 11.42 -8.86 2.39
N GLY A 313 10.97 -9.62 3.39
CA GLY A 313 11.43 -9.53 4.77
C GLY A 313 10.55 -8.66 5.67
N PHE A 314 9.33 -8.30 5.24
CA PHE A 314 8.42 -7.55 6.09
C PHE A 314 7.97 -8.40 7.29
N PRO A 315 8.07 -7.88 8.52
CA PRO A 315 7.64 -8.60 9.72
C PRO A 315 6.13 -8.50 9.88
N ILE A 316 5.40 -9.23 9.03
CA ILE A 316 3.93 -9.34 9.03
C ILE A 316 3.52 -10.81 9.20
N ILE A 317 2.30 -11.02 9.65
CA ILE A 317 1.70 -12.35 9.74
C ILE A 317 0.61 -12.46 8.67
N VAL A 318 0.71 -13.49 7.82
CA VAL A 318 -0.26 -13.77 6.76
C VAL A 318 -1.02 -15.03 7.12
N LEU A 319 -2.32 -14.88 7.39
CA LEU A 319 -3.22 -15.96 7.75
C LEU A 319 -4.01 -16.45 6.55
N ASP A 320 -4.43 -17.71 6.59
CA ASP A 320 -5.52 -18.20 5.76
C ASP A 320 -6.86 -17.72 6.35
N GLU A 321 -7.03 -17.90 7.66
CA GLU A 321 -8.28 -17.58 8.37
C GLU A 321 -8.01 -16.90 9.72
N TRP A 322 -8.98 -16.14 10.23
CA TRP A 322 -8.82 -15.37 11.47
C TRP A 322 -8.77 -16.24 12.74
N ASP A 323 -9.35 -17.43 12.71
CA ASP A 323 -9.39 -18.38 13.84
C ASP A 323 -8.02 -19.02 14.15
N GLU A 324 -7.05 -18.85 13.26
CA GLU A 324 -5.66 -19.16 13.52
C GLU A 324 -5.07 -18.36 14.68
N ILE A 325 -5.64 -17.20 15.03
CA ILE A 325 -5.13 -16.35 16.09
C ILE A 325 -5.47 -16.96 17.46
N THR A 326 -4.45 -17.39 18.17
CA THR A 326 -4.52 -17.92 19.54
C THR A 326 -3.46 -17.25 20.41
N ASP A 327 -3.63 -17.25 21.74
CA ASP A 327 -2.62 -16.69 22.65
C ASP A 327 -1.24 -17.35 22.46
N THR A 328 -1.20 -18.67 22.28
CA THR A 328 0.03 -19.42 22.00
C THR A 328 0.71 -18.94 20.71
N LYS A 329 -0.02 -18.83 19.60
CA LYS A 329 0.53 -18.35 18.32
C LYS A 329 0.96 -16.88 18.40
N LEU A 330 0.20 -16.02 19.08
CA LEU A 330 0.58 -14.61 19.29
C LEU A 330 1.90 -14.48 20.07
N ASN A 331 2.08 -15.26 21.14
CA ASN A 331 3.34 -15.25 21.89
C ASN A 331 4.52 -15.77 21.05
N GLN A 332 4.30 -16.83 20.25
CA GLN A 332 5.31 -17.33 19.31
C GLN A 332 5.70 -16.26 18.28
N TRP A 333 4.72 -15.68 17.57
CA TRP A 333 4.99 -14.68 16.54
C TRP A 333 5.63 -13.41 17.12
N TRP A 334 5.24 -12.99 18.31
CA TRP A 334 5.87 -11.84 18.97
C TRP A 334 7.36 -12.10 19.23
N ASN A 335 7.70 -13.26 19.79
CA ASN A 335 9.09 -13.61 20.07
C ASN A 335 9.93 -13.71 18.78
N GLU A 336 9.35 -14.24 17.71
CA GLU A 336 10.03 -14.39 16.42
C GLU A 336 10.26 -13.05 15.69
N LEU A 337 9.22 -12.22 15.61
CA LEU A 337 9.21 -11.04 14.73
C LEU A 337 9.59 -9.74 15.44
N SER A 338 9.34 -9.61 16.74
CA SER A 338 9.55 -8.32 17.43
C SER A 338 11.02 -7.88 17.47
N THR A 339 11.95 -8.85 17.48
CA THR A 339 13.40 -8.61 17.55
C THR A 339 13.95 -7.86 16.35
N ARG A 340 13.30 -7.97 15.18
CA ARG A 340 13.72 -7.30 13.94
C ARG A 340 12.93 -6.02 13.62
N LEU A 341 11.91 -5.65 14.39
CA LEU A 341 11.05 -4.50 14.07
C LEU A 341 11.84 -3.17 14.04
N VAL A 342 12.74 -2.97 15.00
CA VAL A 342 13.53 -1.73 15.11
C VAL A 342 14.47 -1.58 13.91
N SER A 343 15.23 -2.63 13.58
CA SER A 343 16.10 -2.66 12.40
C SER A 343 15.31 -2.52 11.11
N PHE A 344 14.20 -3.23 10.98
CA PHE A 344 13.33 -3.16 9.81
C PHE A 344 12.81 -1.74 9.60
N ARG A 345 12.26 -1.08 10.62
CA ARG A 345 11.80 0.31 10.52
C ARG A 345 12.91 1.24 10.05
N ARG A 346 14.09 1.16 10.68
CA ARG A 346 15.22 2.05 10.36
C ARG A 346 15.75 1.82 8.94
N ASN A 347 15.86 0.57 8.53
CA ASN A 347 16.57 0.20 7.31
C ASN A 347 15.62 0.09 6.10
N CYS A 348 14.33 -0.13 6.33
CA CYS A 348 13.36 -0.46 5.28
C CYS A 348 12.14 0.43 5.18
N LEU A 349 11.74 1.14 6.23
CA LEU A 349 10.59 2.05 6.16
C LEU A 349 11.03 3.48 5.85
N THR A 350 11.87 3.64 4.82
CA THR A 350 12.28 4.94 4.29
C THR A 350 12.02 5.00 2.79
N ALA A 351 11.90 6.21 2.24
CA ALA A 351 11.78 6.42 0.81
C ALA A 351 12.98 5.84 0.04
N GLU A 352 14.19 5.93 0.59
CA GLU A 352 15.39 5.35 -0.01
C GLU A 352 15.31 3.82 -0.06
N ALA A 353 14.96 3.17 1.04
CA ALA A 353 14.92 1.70 1.07
C ALA A 353 13.83 1.13 0.17
N TYR A 354 12.65 1.75 0.14
CA TYR A 354 11.59 1.38 -0.82
C TYR A 354 12.06 1.56 -2.27
N TRP A 355 12.81 2.61 -2.55
CA TRP A 355 13.42 2.80 -3.86
C TRP A 355 14.37 1.64 -4.20
N GLN A 356 15.27 1.27 -3.28
CA GLN A 356 16.20 0.15 -3.48
C GLN A 356 15.47 -1.18 -3.71
N LEU A 357 14.36 -1.45 -3.00
CA LEU A 357 13.51 -2.62 -3.24
C LEU A 357 12.99 -2.71 -4.69
N MET A 358 12.72 -1.56 -5.33
CA MET A 358 12.18 -1.52 -6.69
C MET A 358 13.25 -1.58 -7.78
N ILE A 359 14.44 -1.04 -7.52
CA ILE A 359 15.51 -1.02 -8.53
C ILE A 359 16.47 -2.21 -8.43
N SER A 360 16.44 -2.94 -7.31
CA SER A 360 17.24 -4.14 -7.07
C SER A 360 16.33 -5.32 -6.75
N THR A 361 16.22 -6.28 -7.68
CA THR A 361 15.43 -7.51 -7.50
C THR A 361 15.96 -8.41 -6.37
N ASP A 362 17.23 -8.20 -5.97
CA ASP A 362 17.87 -8.97 -4.91
C ASP A 362 17.81 -8.28 -3.54
N HIS A 363 17.30 -7.04 -3.48
CA HIS A 363 17.25 -6.31 -2.23
C HIS A 363 16.15 -6.89 -1.32
N ARG A 364 16.53 -7.23 -0.09
CA ARG A 364 15.62 -7.71 0.96
C ARG A 364 15.85 -6.90 2.22
N CYS A 365 14.79 -6.77 3.00
CA CYS A 365 14.75 -6.04 4.27
C CYS A 365 15.23 -6.83 5.48
N GLN A 366 16.13 -7.79 5.28
CA GLN A 366 16.61 -8.71 6.31
C GLN A 366 17.93 -8.27 6.92
#